data_AF-A0A2H6GRL0-F1
#
_entry.id   AF-A0A2H6GRL0-F1
#
_cell.length_a   1.000
_cell.length_b   1.000
_cell.length_c   1.000
_cell.angle_alpha   90.00
_cell.angle_beta   90.00
_cell.angle_gamma   90.00
#
_symmetry.space_group_name_H-M   'P 1'
#
loop_
_entity.id
_entity.type
_entity.pdbx_description
1 polymer ?
#
loop_
_entity_poly.entity_id
_entity_poly.type
_entity_poly.pdbx_seq_one_letter_code
_entity_poly.pdbx_strand_id
1 'polypeptide(L)'
;MISEYRFIKKSVNLGISDEILRQFCRSAEDSFIYREMERQDKILATEEKHQWPVLKMLDNPSLPIYESTDKEMKIKSKKFIDSIREEKKLRISADKYGKEGLLDSMSKLINDRFEFFEIIFNITEADIERFKEIVKKGVNWRKNRPDPANIHLGILGNSPKKSEWKKGKDRQDDN
;
A
#
# COMPACT_ATOMS: atom_id res chain seq x y z
N MET A 1 -7.88 -1.16 -9.53
CA MET A 1 -6.87 -0.54 -8.66
C MET A 1 -7.44 -0.42 -7.29
N ILE A 2 -6.63 -0.81 -6.32
CA ILE A 2 -6.73 -0.40 -4.93
C ILE A 2 -7.26 1.02 -4.81
N SER A 3 -8.28 1.26 -4.00
CA SER A 3 -8.74 2.63 -3.82
C SER A 3 -7.80 3.39 -2.87
N GLU A 4 -6.57 3.64 -3.34
CA GLU A 4 -5.60 4.60 -2.78
C GLU A 4 -6.34 5.87 -2.37
N TYR A 5 -7.27 6.32 -3.23
CA TYR A 5 -8.19 7.41 -2.97
C TYR A 5 -9.07 7.22 -1.71
N ARG A 6 -9.73 6.07 -1.51
CA ARG A 6 -10.54 5.84 -0.29
C ARG A 6 -9.66 5.74 0.95
N PHE A 7 -8.49 5.10 0.86
CA PHE A 7 -7.56 5.01 1.98
C PHE A 7 -7.09 6.41 2.41
N ILE A 8 -6.63 7.24 1.45
CA ILE A 8 -6.23 8.62 1.71
C ILE A 8 -7.38 9.42 2.32
N LYS A 9 -8.57 9.35 1.72
CA LYS A 9 -9.76 10.06 2.20
C LYS A 9 -10.13 9.68 3.64
N LYS A 10 -10.03 8.39 4.00
CA LYS A 10 -10.27 7.91 5.37
C LYS A 10 -9.13 8.22 6.35
N SER A 11 -7.97 8.63 5.84
CA SER A 11 -6.76 8.89 6.61
C SER A 11 -6.44 10.38 6.77
N VAL A 12 -7.27 11.28 6.22
CA VAL A 12 -7.08 12.74 6.28
C VAL A 12 -6.88 13.24 7.72
N ASN A 13 -7.55 12.64 8.69
CA ASN A 13 -7.48 13.04 10.10
C ASN A 13 -6.20 12.59 10.82
N LEU A 14 -5.31 11.85 10.16
CA LEU A 14 -4.05 11.38 10.76
C LEU A 14 -2.96 12.47 10.80
N GLY A 15 -3.17 13.63 10.16
CA GLY A 15 -2.15 14.68 10.05
C GLY A 15 -0.93 14.25 9.21
N ILE A 16 -1.07 13.22 8.38
CA ILE A 16 -0.04 12.72 7.47
C ILE A 16 -0.31 13.32 6.09
N SER A 17 0.73 13.76 5.39
CA SER A 17 0.58 14.29 4.04
C SER A 17 0.10 13.23 3.04
N ASP A 18 -0.68 13.65 2.05
CA ASP A 18 -1.13 12.80 0.95
C ASP A 18 0.04 12.08 0.27
N GLU A 19 1.18 12.75 0.09
CA GLU A 19 2.36 12.15 -0.51
C GLU A 19 2.88 10.94 0.28
N ILE A 20 2.94 11.04 1.61
CA ILE A 20 3.36 9.94 2.49
C ILE A 20 2.34 8.80 2.43
N LEU A 21 1.04 9.10 2.42
CA LEU A 21 -0.02 8.09 2.30
C LEU A 21 0.01 7.38 0.94
N ARG A 22 0.32 8.10 -0.15
CA ARG A 22 0.51 7.50 -1.49
C ARG A 22 1.73 6.61 -1.52
N GLN A 23 2.83 7.04 -0.91
CA GLN A 23 4.04 6.24 -0.81
C GLN A 23 3.82 4.98 0.03
N PHE A 24 3.02 5.09 1.11
CA PHE A 24 2.55 3.95 1.89
C PHE A 24 1.80 2.94 1.03
N CYS A 25 0.74 3.36 0.33
CA CYS A 25 -0.05 2.49 -0.56
C CYS A 25 0.84 1.78 -1.60
N ARG A 26 1.73 2.53 -2.26
CA ARG A 26 2.67 1.96 -3.23
C ARG A 26 3.57 0.92 -2.59
N SER A 27 4.17 1.26 -1.45
CA SER A 27 5.06 0.35 -0.74
C SER A 27 4.37 -0.90 -0.21
N ALA A 28 3.06 -0.85 0.07
CA ALA A 28 2.29 -2.04 0.41
C ALA A 28 2.17 -2.98 -0.81
N GLU A 29 1.92 -2.45 -2.02
CA GLU A 29 1.99 -3.23 -3.26
C GLU A 29 3.38 -3.84 -3.48
N ASP A 30 4.46 -3.06 -3.28
CA ASP A 30 5.85 -3.56 -3.33
C ASP A 30 6.01 -4.80 -2.43
N SER A 31 5.47 -4.74 -1.21
CA SER A 31 5.55 -5.85 -0.25
C SER A 31 4.85 -7.12 -0.72
N PHE A 32 3.71 -7.03 -1.43
CA PHE A 32 3.08 -8.23 -2.01
C PHE A 32 3.98 -8.86 -3.08
N ILE A 33 4.60 -8.05 -3.93
CA ILE A 33 5.54 -8.55 -4.95
C ILE A 33 6.75 -9.22 -4.28
N TYR A 34 7.33 -8.60 -3.25
CA TYR A 34 8.45 -9.20 -2.53
C TYR A 34 8.06 -10.47 -1.77
N ARG A 35 6.81 -10.57 -1.29
CA ARG A 35 6.26 -11.80 -0.70
C ARG A 35 6.25 -12.94 -1.72
N GLU A 36 5.77 -12.70 -2.94
CA GLU A 36 5.79 -13.69 -4.03
C GLU A 36 7.22 -14.07 -4.46
N MET A 37 8.21 -13.21 -4.21
CA MET A 37 9.63 -13.50 -4.44
C MET A 37 10.31 -14.18 -3.25
N GLU A 38 9.61 -14.41 -2.14
CA GLU A 38 10.16 -14.90 -0.86
C GLU A 38 11.27 -13.99 -0.30
N ARG A 39 11.19 -12.67 -0.60
CA ARG A 39 12.19 -11.66 -0.22
C ARG A 39 11.82 -10.93 1.07
N GLN A 40 11.81 -11.66 2.17
CA GLN A 40 11.46 -11.12 3.50
C GLN A 40 12.34 -9.94 3.92
N ASP A 41 13.63 -9.96 3.55
CA ASP A 41 14.57 -8.86 3.76
C ASP A 41 14.12 -7.56 3.09
N LYS A 42 13.54 -7.66 1.88
CA LYS A 42 13.03 -6.52 1.11
C LYS A 42 11.71 -6.01 1.67
N ILE A 43 10.86 -6.89 2.18
CA ILE A 43 9.61 -6.50 2.84
C ILE A 43 9.95 -5.68 4.08
N LEU A 44 10.86 -6.15 4.94
CA LEU A 44 11.27 -5.44 6.14
C LEU A 44 11.90 -4.08 5.83
N ALA A 45 12.82 -4.01 4.85
CA ALA A 45 13.44 -2.75 4.45
C ALA A 45 12.43 -1.74 3.86
N THR A 46 11.45 -2.24 3.11
CA THR A 46 10.35 -1.43 2.56
C THR A 46 9.46 -0.92 3.68
N GLU A 47 9.15 -1.78 4.64
CA GLU A 47 8.32 -1.45 5.78
C GLU A 47 8.98 -0.37 6.64
N GLU A 48 10.24 -0.56 7.03
CA GLU A 48 10.99 0.40 7.84
C GLU A 48 11.04 1.80 7.20
N LYS A 49 11.27 1.86 5.89
CA LYS A 49 11.47 3.13 5.17
C LYS A 49 10.15 3.84 4.81
N HIS A 50 9.14 3.09 4.41
CA HIS A 50 7.96 3.66 3.76
C HIS A 50 6.64 3.34 4.46
N GLN A 51 6.55 2.23 5.19
CA GLN A 51 5.30 1.82 5.81
C GLN A 51 5.18 2.21 7.27
N TRP A 52 6.25 1.99 8.03
CA TRP A 52 6.30 2.23 9.48
C TRP A 52 5.89 3.65 9.90
N PRO A 53 6.27 4.73 9.18
CA PRO A 53 5.82 6.08 9.51
C PRO A 53 4.29 6.25 9.54
N VAL A 54 3.57 5.47 8.73
CA VAL A 54 2.11 5.47 8.68
C VAL A 54 1.55 4.42 9.64
N LEU A 55 2.08 3.20 9.64
CA LEU A 55 1.61 2.10 10.50
C LEU A 55 1.55 2.49 11.98
N LYS A 56 2.56 3.22 12.47
CA LYS A 56 2.58 3.68 13.87
C LYS A 56 1.41 4.59 14.25
N MET A 57 0.77 5.24 13.28
CA MET A 57 -0.41 6.11 13.44
C MET A 57 -1.72 5.32 13.28
N LEU A 58 -1.66 4.11 12.72
CA LEU A 58 -2.81 3.23 12.52
C LEU A 58 -3.13 2.36 13.73
N ASP A 59 -2.36 2.41 14.82
CA ASP A 59 -2.63 1.62 16.04
C ASP A 59 -3.82 2.12 16.88
N ASN A 60 -4.48 3.19 16.41
CA ASN A 60 -5.68 3.75 17.02
C ASN A 60 -6.94 3.02 16.51
N PRO A 61 -7.63 2.20 17.35
CA PRO A 61 -8.82 1.46 16.93
C PRO A 61 -10.02 2.34 16.56
N SER A 62 -10.01 3.62 16.94
CA SER A 62 -11.10 4.57 16.63
C SER A 62 -11.01 5.16 15.22
N LEU A 63 -10.06 4.73 14.39
CA LEU A 63 -9.92 5.26 13.03
C LEU A 63 -11.07 4.79 12.11
N PRO A 64 -11.57 5.66 11.21
CA PRO A 64 -12.64 5.32 10.25
C PRO A 64 -12.33 4.18 9.27
N ILE A 65 -11.05 3.77 9.18
CA ILE A 65 -10.64 2.60 8.39
C ILE A 65 -11.07 1.28 9.05
N TYR A 66 -11.36 1.28 10.36
CA TYR A 66 -11.79 0.11 11.14
C TYR A 66 -13.30 0.06 11.37
N GLU A 67 -14.04 1.11 11.01
CA GLU A 67 -15.49 1.13 11.10
C GLU A 67 -16.09 0.09 10.15
N SER A 68 -16.56 -1.02 10.73
CA SER A 68 -17.26 -2.09 10.02
C SER A 68 -18.28 -2.76 10.94
N THR A 69 -19.43 -3.13 10.39
CA THR A 69 -20.43 -3.96 11.07
C THR A 69 -20.11 -5.45 10.96
N ASP A 70 -19.21 -5.83 10.06
CA ASP A 70 -18.75 -7.20 9.81
C ASP A 70 -17.86 -7.70 10.96
N LYS A 71 -18.21 -8.87 11.52
CA LYS A 71 -17.49 -9.53 12.61
C LYS A 71 -16.09 -9.98 12.20
N GLU A 72 -15.91 -10.49 10.98
CA GLU A 72 -14.62 -10.92 10.46
C GLU A 72 -13.68 -9.72 10.30
N MET A 73 -14.20 -8.61 9.76
CA MET A 73 -13.42 -7.38 9.63
C MET A 73 -12.95 -6.85 10.99
N LYS A 74 -13.79 -6.94 12.03
CA LYS A 74 -13.40 -6.57 13.39
C LYS A 74 -12.24 -7.43 13.93
N ILE A 75 -12.27 -8.74 13.67
CA ILE A 75 -11.20 -9.66 14.07
C ILE A 75 -9.90 -9.31 13.35
N LYS A 76 -9.95 -9.13 12.03
CA LYS A 76 -8.78 -8.78 11.20
C LYS A 76 -8.20 -7.41 11.58
N SER A 77 -9.05 -6.42 11.82
CA SER A 77 -8.65 -5.10 12.31
C SER A 77 -7.94 -5.17 13.66
N LYS A 78 -8.46 -5.99 14.59
CA LYS A 78 -7.83 -6.18 15.90
C LYS A 78 -6.44 -6.83 15.76
N LYS A 79 -6.32 -7.92 14.99
CA LYS A 79 -5.04 -8.57 14.70
C LYS A 79 -4.03 -7.59 14.10
N PHE A 80 -4.46 -6.78 13.14
CA PHE A 80 -3.62 -5.75 12.54
C PHE A 80 -3.10 -4.73 13.56
N ILE A 81 -3.98 -4.17 14.39
CA ILE A 81 -3.60 -3.22 15.44
C ILE A 81 -2.65 -3.86 16.45
N ASP A 82 -2.93 -5.09 16.87
CA ASP A 82 -2.07 -5.83 17.80
C ASP A 82 -0.70 -6.08 17.18
N SER A 83 -0.63 -6.39 15.87
CA SER A 83 0.66 -6.54 15.16
C SER A 83 1.50 -5.26 15.15
N ILE A 84 0.88 -4.08 15.06
CA ILE A 84 1.57 -2.79 15.12
C ILE A 84 2.10 -2.56 16.54
N ARG A 85 1.29 -2.85 17.56
CA ARG A 85 1.68 -2.69 18.97
C ARG A 85 2.82 -3.62 19.36
N GLU A 86 2.81 -4.86 18.86
CA GLU A 86 3.89 -5.82 19.06
C GLU A 86 5.17 -5.36 18.36
N GLU A 87 5.09 -4.85 17.13
CA GLU A 87 6.25 -4.28 16.46
C GLU A 87 6.83 -3.07 17.19
N LYS A 88 5.99 -2.16 17.72
CA LYS A 88 6.48 -1.04 18.53
C LYS A 88 7.35 -1.55 19.68
N LYS A 89 6.92 -2.61 20.38
CA LYS A 89 7.68 -3.24 21.47
C LYS A 89 8.98 -3.89 20.97
N LEU A 90 8.92 -4.61 19.86
CA LEU A 90 10.09 -5.28 19.28
C LEU A 90 11.15 -4.26 18.85
N ARG A 91 10.77 -3.17 18.18
CA ARG A 91 11.69 -2.11 17.76
C ARG A 91 12.34 -1.41 18.97
N ILE A 92 11.58 -1.07 20.00
CA ILE A 92 12.12 -0.49 21.25
C ILE A 92 13.13 -1.44 21.91
N SER A 93 12.80 -2.74 21.97
CA SER A 93 13.71 -3.75 22.52
C SER A 93 14.97 -3.90 21.66
N ALA A 94 14.84 -3.91 20.33
CA ALA A 94 15.98 -4.05 19.43
C ALA A 94 16.94 -2.85 19.49
N ASP A 95 16.41 -1.63 19.66
CA ASP A 95 17.22 -0.43 19.88
C ASP A 95 18.03 -0.52 21.19
N LYS A 96 17.53 -1.27 22.18
CA LYS A 96 18.16 -1.44 23.50
C LYS A 96 19.10 -2.64 23.60
N TYR A 97 18.80 -3.74 22.89
CA TYR A 97 19.47 -5.03 23.08
C TYR A 97 20.13 -5.58 21.80
N GLY A 98 19.98 -4.90 20.66
CA GLY A 98 20.52 -5.33 19.36
C GLY A 98 19.44 -5.83 18.39
N LYS A 99 19.75 -5.83 17.08
CA LYS A 99 18.81 -6.18 16.00
C LYS A 99 18.77 -7.69 15.67
N GLU A 100 19.57 -8.51 16.34
CA GLU A 100 19.56 -9.97 16.14
C GLU A 100 18.22 -10.57 16.56
N GLY A 101 17.67 -11.48 15.74
CA GLY A 101 16.36 -12.10 15.98
C GLY A 101 15.14 -11.20 15.73
N LEU A 102 15.35 -9.92 15.38
CA LEU A 102 14.25 -9.00 15.03
C LEU A 102 13.53 -9.48 13.76
N LEU A 103 14.25 -9.93 12.74
CA LEU A 103 13.65 -10.37 11.47
C LEU A 103 12.74 -11.59 11.64
N ASP A 104 13.16 -12.57 12.45
CA ASP A 104 12.34 -13.75 12.76
C ASP A 104 11.10 -13.36 13.57
N SER A 105 11.27 -12.47 14.56
CA SER A 105 10.17 -11.95 15.38
C SER A 105 9.16 -11.13 14.56
N MET A 106 9.65 -10.37 13.57
CA MET A 106 8.85 -9.53 12.68
C MET A 106 8.11 -10.32 11.61
N SER A 107 8.62 -11.49 11.22
CA SER A 107 8.06 -12.23 10.08
C SER A 107 6.61 -12.64 10.28
N LYS A 108 6.22 -13.01 11.51
CA LYS A 108 4.83 -13.28 11.84
C LYS A 108 3.96 -12.02 11.74
N LEU A 109 4.44 -10.89 12.28
CA LEU A 109 3.71 -9.62 12.29
C LEU A 109 3.48 -9.09 10.87
N ILE A 110 4.47 -9.23 10.01
CA ILE A 110 4.40 -8.85 8.59
C ILE A 110 3.33 -9.67 7.87
N ASN A 111 3.24 -10.98 8.14
CA ASN A 111 2.22 -11.83 7.52
C ASN A 111 0.79 -11.44 7.94
N ASP A 112 0.57 -11.13 9.21
CA ASP A 112 -0.74 -10.69 9.72
C ASP A 112 -1.21 -9.38 9.05
N ARG A 113 -0.29 -8.54 8.55
CA ARG A 113 -0.61 -7.28 7.89
C ARG A 113 -1.08 -7.45 6.46
N PHE A 114 -0.62 -8.47 5.75
CA PHE A 114 -1.05 -8.71 4.38
C PHE A 114 -2.55 -8.98 4.31
N GLU A 115 -3.10 -9.77 5.24
CA GLU A 115 -4.55 -10.00 5.31
C GLU A 115 -5.35 -8.70 5.47
N PHE A 116 -4.84 -7.76 6.27
CA PHE A 116 -5.49 -6.47 6.45
C PHE A 116 -5.31 -5.54 5.26
N PHE A 117 -4.12 -5.53 4.66
CA PHE A 117 -3.81 -4.80 3.43
C PHE A 117 -4.71 -5.24 2.28
N GLU A 118 -4.94 -6.54 2.11
CA GLU A 118 -5.86 -7.06 1.11
C GLU A 118 -7.24 -6.41 1.20
N ILE A 119 -7.73 -6.17 2.41
CA ILE A 119 -9.05 -5.57 2.64
C ILE A 119 -9.03 -4.07 2.45
N ILE A 120 -8.16 -3.33 3.14
CA ILE A 120 -8.18 -1.85 3.09
C ILE A 120 -7.82 -1.32 1.71
N PHE A 121 -7.01 -2.09 0.99
CA PHE A 121 -6.64 -1.79 -0.36
C PHE A 121 -7.52 -2.49 -1.39
N ASN A 122 -8.41 -3.39 -1.00
CA ASN A 122 -9.22 -4.17 -1.94
C ASN A 122 -8.33 -4.85 -3.00
N ILE A 123 -7.25 -5.49 -2.54
CA ILE A 123 -6.41 -6.39 -3.35
C ILE A 123 -7.26 -7.60 -3.69
N THR A 124 -7.42 -7.86 -4.98
CA THR A 124 -8.16 -9.02 -5.46
C THR A 124 -7.22 -10.17 -5.81
N GLU A 125 -7.75 -11.37 -5.98
CA GLU A 125 -6.98 -12.51 -6.51
C GLU A 125 -6.34 -12.18 -7.87
N ALA A 126 -7.03 -11.41 -8.72
CA ALA A 126 -6.49 -10.96 -10.00
C ALA A 126 -5.26 -10.03 -9.82
N ASP A 127 -5.24 -9.20 -8.77
CA ASP A 127 -4.06 -8.39 -8.44
C ASP A 127 -2.90 -9.29 -7.97
N ILE A 128 -3.20 -10.31 -7.15
CA ILE A 128 -2.20 -11.30 -6.68
C ILE A 128 -1.60 -12.06 -7.87
N GLU A 129 -2.43 -12.57 -8.78
CA GLU A 129 -1.97 -13.26 -9.99
C GLU A 129 -1.11 -12.33 -10.86
N ARG A 130 -1.48 -11.05 -10.95
CA ARG A 130 -0.68 -10.06 -11.64
C ARG A 130 0.68 -9.83 -10.97
N PHE A 131 0.76 -9.85 -9.64
CA PHE A 131 2.04 -9.77 -8.92
C PHE A 131 2.92 -10.99 -9.21
N LYS A 132 2.35 -12.20 -9.23
CA LYS A 132 3.06 -13.42 -9.63
C LYS A 132 3.61 -13.34 -11.05
N GLU A 133 2.82 -12.83 -12.00
CA GLU A 133 3.28 -12.64 -13.37
C GLU A 133 4.44 -11.65 -13.48
N ILE A 134 4.38 -10.55 -12.73
CA ILE A 134 5.45 -9.55 -12.65
C ILE A 134 6.76 -10.21 -12.22
N VAL A 135 6.70 -11.02 -11.16
CA VAL A 135 7.85 -11.78 -10.64
C VAL A 135 8.38 -12.73 -11.71
N LYS A 136 7.50 -13.54 -12.31
CA LYS A 136 7.87 -14.51 -13.34
C LYS A 136 8.54 -13.88 -14.57
N LYS A 137 8.09 -12.70 -14.99
CA LYS A 137 8.61 -11.99 -16.16
C LYS A 137 9.87 -11.16 -15.85
N GLY A 138 10.29 -11.05 -14.58
CA GLY A 138 11.40 -10.18 -14.16
C GLY A 138 11.17 -8.70 -14.49
N VAL A 139 9.91 -8.30 -14.64
CA VAL A 139 9.54 -6.98 -15.15
C VAL A 139 9.69 -5.95 -14.04
N ASN A 140 10.34 -4.82 -14.36
CA ASN A 140 10.35 -3.67 -13.47
C ASN A 140 8.95 -3.03 -13.41
N TRP A 141 8.13 -3.53 -12.49
CA TRP A 141 6.72 -3.17 -12.39
C TRP A 141 6.49 -1.70 -12.05
N ARG A 142 7.44 -1.01 -11.41
CA ARG A 142 7.35 0.44 -11.17
C ARG A 142 7.29 1.23 -12.47
N LYS A 143 7.93 0.74 -13.54
CA LYS A 143 7.87 1.36 -14.88
C LYS A 143 6.59 0.99 -15.64
N ASN A 144 5.98 -0.14 -15.29
CA ASN A 144 4.82 -0.70 -15.97
C ASN A 144 3.53 -0.66 -15.12
N ARG A 145 3.49 0.19 -14.09
CA ARG A 145 2.30 0.39 -13.26
C ARG A 145 1.25 1.10 -14.13
N PRO A 146 0.09 0.48 -14.43
CA PRO A 146 -0.98 1.15 -15.12
C PRO A 146 -1.42 2.35 -14.29
N ASP A 147 -1.65 3.46 -14.98
CA ASP A 147 -2.11 4.69 -14.34
C ASP A 147 -3.40 4.39 -13.58
N PRO A 148 -3.48 4.73 -12.28
CA PRO A 148 -4.71 4.77 -11.50
C PRO A 148 -5.95 5.23 -12.26
N ALA A 149 -5.80 6.26 -13.11
CA ALA A 149 -6.88 6.88 -13.87
C ALA A 149 -7.39 6.02 -15.04
N ASN A 150 -6.59 5.08 -15.55
CA ASN A 150 -6.92 4.27 -16.74
C ASN A 150 -7.55 2.91 -16.42
N ILE A 151 -7.64 2.51 -15.14
CA ILE A 151 -8.18 1.20 -14.76
C ILE A 151 -9.72 1.21 -14.72
N HIS A 152 -10.36 2.39 -14.70
CA HIS A 152 -11.81 2.52 -14.80
C HIS A 152 -12.37 2.46 -16.23
N LEU A 153 -11.51 2.43 -17.26
CA LEU A 153 -11.92 2.38 -18.67
C LEU A 153 -11.82 0.98 -19.29
N GLY A 154 -11.73 -0.06 -18.45
CA GLY A 154 -11.76 -1.47 -18.89
C GLY A 154 -13.14 -1.97 -19.35
N ILE A 155 -14.16 -1.12 -19.33
CA ILE A 155 -15.44 -1.37 -20.00
C ILE A 155 -15.63 -0.24 -21.01
N LEU A 156 -15.69 -0.62 -22.28
CA LEU A 156 -15.76 0.20 -23.50
C LEU A 156 -14.41 0.55 -24.11
N GLY A 157 -14.18 -0.09 -25.25
CA GLY A 157 -12.95 -0.05 -26.02
C GLY A 157 -12.59 1.32 -26.57
N ASN A 158 -11.36 1.34 -27.11
CA ASN A 158 -10.79 2.38 -27.94
C ASN A 158 -10.88 3.80 -27.36
N SER A 159 -9.77 4.25 -26.76
CA SER A 159 -9.48 5.68 -26.68
C SER A 159 -8.00 5.94 -26.99
N PRO A 160 -7.69 7.11 -27.60
CA PRO A 160 -6.70 7.21 -28.65
C PRO A 160 -5.27 7.34 -28.13
N LYS A 161 -4.31 7.04 -29.02
CA LYS A 161 -2.88 7.20 -28.77
C LYS A 161 -2.54 8.65 -28.37
N LYS A 162 -1.60 8.74 -27.45
CA LYS A 162 -1.06 9.90 -26.72
C LYS A 162 -0.40 11.02 -27.57
N SER A 163 -0.86 11.31 -28.78
CA SER A 163 -0.23 12.27 -29.69
C SER A 163 -1.04 13.55 -29.99
N GLU A 164 -2.19 13.79 -29.36
CA GLU A 164 -3.02 14.97 -29.66
C GLU A 164 -3.09 16.03 -28.55
N TRP A 165 -2.16 16.05 -27.60
CA TRP A 165 -1.96 17.26 -26.78
C TRP A 165 -0.95 18.18 -27.46
N LYS A 166 -1.34 18.74 -28.62
CA LYS A 166 -0.63 19.89 -29.19
C LYS A 166 -1.04 21.15 -28.44
N LYS A 167 -0.07 21.64 -27.67
CA LYS A 167 0.25 23.05 -27.33
C LYS A 167 -0.86 24.07 -27.58
N GLY A 168 -1.34 24.67 -26.49
CA GLY A 168 -1.85 26.04 -26.55
C GLY A 168 -0.78 26.98 -27.12
N LYS A 169 -1.22 27.79 -28.08
CA LYS A 169 -0.62 29.09 -28.41
C LYS A 169 -1.73 30.03 -28.90
N ASP A 170 -1.91 31.09 -28.14
CA ASP A 170 -2.10 32.47 -28.56
C ASP A 170 -3.24 32.80 -29.54
N ARG A 171 -4.29 33.42 -28.99
CA ARG A 171 -5.06 34.53 -29.59
C ARG A 171 -5.42 35.46 -28.43
N GLN A 172 -4.63 36.51 -28.17
CA GLN A 172 -4.78 37.86 -28.72
C GLN A 172 -6.26 38.25 -28.85
N ASP A 173 -6.70 38.94 -27.80
CA ASP A 173 -7.78 39.93 -27.86
C ASP A 173 -7.38 40.99 -28.88
N ASP A 174 -8.22 41.23 -29.88
CA ASP A 174 -8.24 42.50 -30.60
C ASP A 174 -9.71 42.90 -30.79
N ASN A 175 -9.95 44.15 -30.43
CA ASN A 175 -11.17 44.93 -30.61
C ASN A 175 -11.24 45.45 -32.05
#